data_AF-A0A6A4PWI3-F1
#
_entry.id   AF-A0A6A4PWI3-F1
#
_cell.length_a   1.000
_cell.length_b   1.000
_cell.length_c   1.000
_cell.angle_alpha   90.00
_cell.angle_beta   90.00
_cell.angle_gamma   90.00
#
_symmetry.space_group_name_H-M   'P 1'
#
loop_
_entity.id
_entity.type
_entity.pdbx_description
1 polymer ?
#
loop_
_entity_poly.entity_id
_entity_poly.type
_entity_poly.pdbx_seq_one_letter_code
_entity_poly.pdbx_strand_id
1 'polypeptide(L)'
;MQAVEFARKLASKLFFQHVLDEILFEDGNHLYRFLDDDPIVASQCHNIPRGIITVKPKSMTEIASRLRLMSYAMFEAYASEDGRHVDYRSIHGSEEFARYLRIVETLQRVEVWDLSREEKLAFFINLYNMMTIHAILVWGHPAGALERRKLFGEFKYVIGASTYSLSAIQNGILRGNQRPPYNLMKLFGAKDKRSKVALPYPEPLIHFVLVCGTRSGPALRCYSPGDIDKELMDAARNFLRSGGVLIDSTAKVAYASKILKWFSVDFGKNEAEILKHVSNYLDPADSQVLLDLLASSELKVIYQPYDWGLNC
;
A
#
# COMPACT_ATOMS: atom_id res chain seq x y z
N MET A 1 5.14 -42.83 -5.54
CA MET A 1 4.89 -42.35 -4.16
C MET A 1 5.94 -41.33 -3.68
N GLN A 2 7.24 -41.65 -3.66
CA GLN A 2 8.29 -40.71 -3.19
C GLN A 2 8.38 -39.41 -4.02
N ALA A 3 8.25 -39.49 -5.34
CA ALA A 3 8.27 -38.30 -6.22
C ALA A 3 7.08 -37.35 -5.96
N VAL A 4 5.89 -37.90 -5.72
CA VAL A 4 4.68 -37.13 -5.40
C VAL A 4 4.84 -36.41 -4.06
N GLU A 5 5.39 -37.09 -3.06
CA GLU A 5 5.64 -36.49 -1.75
C GLU A 5 6.70 -35.37 -1.84
N PHE A 6 7.76 -35.58 -2.62
CA PHE A 6 8.77 -34.55 -2.88
C PHE A 6 8.20 -33.35 -3.62
N ALA A 7 7.40 -33.57 -4.66
CA ALA A 7 6.72 -32.52 -5.40
C ALA A 7 5.72 -31.75 -4.51
N ARG A 8 4.97 -32.43 -3.63
CA ARG A 8 4.14 -31.78 -2.62
C ARG A 8 4.94 -30.88 -1.68
N LYS A 9 6.13 -31.31 -1.25
CA LYS A 9 7.06 -30.49 -0.44
C LYS A 9 7.59 -29.27 -1.19
N LEU A 10 7.77 -29.35 -2.50
CA LEU A 10 8.15 -28.19 -3.33
C LEU A 10 6.98 -27.23 -3.53
N ALA A 11 5.79 -27.73 -3.82
CA ALA A 11 4.57 -26.94 -3.96
C ALA A 11 4.23 -26.20 -2.65
N SER A 12 4.34 -26.88 -1.50
CA SER A 12 4.10 -26.25 -0.18
C SER A 12 5.11 -25.15 0.15
N LYS A 13 6.29 -25.17 -0.51
CA LYS A 13 7.33 -24.14 -0.40
C LYS A 13 7.25 -23.10 -1.52
N LEU A 14 6.15 -23.09 -2.27
CA LEU A 14 5.83 -22.12 -3.32
C LEU A 14 6.84 -22.10 -4.48
N PHE A 15 7.45 -23.24 -4.82
CA PHE A 15 8.31 -23.33 -6.02
C PHE A 15 7.48 -23.34 -7.32
N PHE A 16 6.34 -24.02 -7.30
CA PHE A 16 5.40 -24.08 -8.41
C PHE A 16 3.97 -24.21 -7.87
N GLN A 17 2.99 -23.91 -8.71
CA GLN A 17 1.58 -23.99 -8.37
C GLN A 17 0.76 -24.62 -9.50
N HIS A 18 -0.41 -25.16 -9.15
CA HIS A 18 -1.36 -25.66 -10.14
C HIS A 18 -1.88 -24.49 -10.98
N VAL A 19 -1.95 -24.65 -12.30
CA VAL A 19 -2.31 -23.57 -13.23
C VAL A 19 -3.70 -22.99 -12.95
N LEU A 20 -4.62 -23.82 -12.44
CA LEU A 20 -5.99 -23.41 -12.09
C LEU A 20 -6.20 -23.21 -10.58
N ASP A 21 -5.13 -23.26 -9.77
CA ASP A 21 -5.18 -22.99 -8.33
C ASP A 21 -6.05 -23.92 -7.45
N GLU A 22 -6.60 -25.00 -8.01
CA GLU A 22 -7.65 -25.82 -7.38
C GLU A 22 -7.17 -27.07 -6.63
N ILE A 23 -5.91 -27.52 -6.79
CA ILE A 23 -5.49 -28.86 -6.34
C ILE A 23 -4.07 -28.85 -5.71
N LEU A 24 -3.89 -29.57 -4.60
CA LEU A 24 -2.58 -29.99 -4.10
C LEU A 24 -1.86 -30.86 -5.15
N PHE A 25 -0.52 -30.90 -5.16
CA PHE A 25 0.19 -31.71 -6.16
C PHE A 25 -0.28 -33.18 -6.11
N GLU A 26 -0.70 -33.71 -7.24
CA GLU A 26 -1.13 -35.09 -7.40
C GLU A 26 -0.58 -35.71 -8.68
N ASP A 27 -0.44 -37.03 -8.67
CA ASP A 27 0.02 -37.79 -9.82
C ASP A 27 -1.15 -37.95 -10.79
N GLY A 28 -1.12 -37.23 -11.91
CA GLY A 28 -2.23 -37.18 -12.87
C GLY A 28 -1.98 -36.17 -13.99
N ASN A 29 -2.99 -35.98 -14.85
CA ASN A 29 -2.93 -35.06 -15.99
C ASN A 29 -3.24 -33.61 -15.58
N HIS A 30 -2.57 -33.13 -14.54
CA HIS A 30 -2.70 -31.78 -14.02
C HIS A 30 -1.52 -30.93 -14.49
N LEU A 31 -1.79 -29.66 -14.78
CA LEU A 31 -0.76 -28.72 -15.21
C LEU A 31 -0.31 -27.87 -14.03
N TYR A 32 1.00 -27.86 -13.81
CA TYR A 32 1.67 -27.05 -12.82
C TYR A 32 2.64 -26.10 -13.51
N ARG A 33 2.84 -24.91 -12.95
CA ARG A 33 3.75 -23.89 -13.49
C ARG A 33 4.66 -23.38 -12.38
N PHE A 34 5.95 -23.25 -12.68
CA PHE A 34 6.88 -22.52 -11.83
C PHE A 34 6.56 -21.02 -11.86
N LEU A 35 6.85 -20.31 -10.76
CA LEU A 35 6.55 -18.88 -10.69
C LEU A 35 7.28 -18.08 -11.78
N ASP A 36 8.54 -18.43 -12.05
CA ASP A 36 9.37 -17.72 -13.03
C ASP A 36 8.94 -17.95 -14.49
N ASP A 37 8.19 -19.04 -14.74
CA ASP A 37 7.63 -19.37 -16.06
C ASP A 37 6.26 -18.73 -16.30
N ASP A 38 5.67 -18.06 -15.29
CA ASP A 38 4.40 -17.37 -15.46
C ASP A 38 4.59 -16.09 -16.29
N PRO A 39 3.92 -15.94 -17.45
CA PRO A 39 4.12 -14.78 -18.31
C PRO A 39 3.84 -13.44 -17.63
N ILE A 40 2.90 -13.39 -16.68
CA ILE A 40 2.60 -12.15 -15.93
C ILE A 40 3.74 -11.86 -14.95
N VAL A 41 4.22 -12.88 -14.25
CA VAL A 41 5.34 -12.75 -13.31
C VAL A 41 6.60 -12.30 -14.03
N ALA A 42 6.96 -12.98 -15.13
CA ALA A 42 8.16 -12.69 -15.90
C ALA A 42 8.13 -11.31 -16.59
N SER A 43 6.96 -10.82 -17.00
CA SER A 43 6.84 -9.56 -17.77
C SER A 43 6.41 -8.33 -16.96
N GLN A 44 5.77 -8.51 -15.79
CA GLN A 44 5.16 -7.41 -15.04
C GLN A 44 5.61 -7.31 -13.58
N CYS A 45 6.34 -8.30 -13.05
CA CYS A 45 6.81 -8.25 -11.66
C CYS A 45 8.26 -7.74 -11.55
N HIS A 46 8.48 -6.81 -10.62
CA HIS A 46 9.73 -6.08 -10.45
C HIS A 46 10.58 -6.56 -9.26
N ASN A 47 10.27 -7.73 -8.71
CA ASN A 47 11.03 -8.38 -7.64
C ASN A 47 11.33 -9.85 -7.95
N ILE A 48 11.46 -10.19 -9.23
CA ILE A 48 11.85 -11.53 -9.69
C ILE A 48 13.36 -11.54 -9.92
N PRO A 49 14.12 -12.46 -9.32
CA PRO A 49 15.55 -12.47 -9.41
C PRO A 49 15.94 -13.09 -10.76
N ARG A 50 17.15 -12.80 -11.22
CA ARG A 50 17.69 -13.53 -12.37
C ARG A 50 18.26 -14.87 -11.88
N GLY A 51 17.56 -15.97 -12.17
CA GLY A 51 18.00 -17.33 -11.86
C GLY A 51 17.30 -17.98 -10.67
N ILE A 52 17.72 -19.20 -10.33
CA ILE A 52 17.04 -20.04 -9.33
C ILE A 52 17.32 -19.52 -7.90
N ILE A 53 16.25 -19.23 -7.15
CA ILE A 53 16.36 -18.91 -5.71
C ILE A 53 16.70 -20.19 -4.94
N THR A 54 17.97 -20.35 -4.60
CA THR A 54 18.48 -21.45 -3.75
C THR A 54 18.34 -21.16 -2.26
N VAL A 55 18.01 -19.91 -1.90
CA VAL A 55 17.90 -19.47 -0.50
C VAL A 55 16.61 -20.03 0.13
N LYS A 56 16.75 -20.55 1.35
CA LYS A 56 15.60 -20.99 2.15
C LYS A 56 14.69 -19.81 2.48
N PRO A 57 13.36 -19.92 2.32
CA PRO A 57 12.43 -18.87 2.72
C PRO A 57 12.62 -18.51 4.19
N LYS A 58 12.72 -17.21 4.46
CA LYS A 58 12.74 -16.66 5.81
C LYS A 58 11.31 -16.47 6.30
N SER A 59 11.13 -16.35 7.61
CA SER A 59 9.81 -16.04 8.15
C SER A 59 9.35 -14.64 7.71
N MET A 60 8.04 -14.46 7.64
CA MET A 60 7.46 -13.17 7.28
C MET A 60 7.86 -12.07 8.26
N THR A 61 7.90 -12.38 9.56
CA THR A 61 8.35 -11.45 10.61
C THR A 61 9.79 -10.96 10.39
N GLU A 62 10.72 -11.85 9.99
CA GLU A 62 12.11 -11.47 9.71
C GLU A 62 12.19 -10.55 8.48
N ILE A 63 11.48 -10.88 7.41
CA ILE A 63 11.48 -10.07 6.18
C ILE A 63 10.81 -8.71 6.43
N ALA A 64 9.68 -8.67 7.13
CA ALA A 64 9.00 -7.43 7.51
C ALA A 64 9.92 -6.53 8.35
N SER A 65 10.64 -7.09 9.32
CA SER A 65 11.61 -6.35 10.13
C SER A 65 12.75 -5.77 9.29
N ARG A 66 13.35 -6.58 8.41
CA ARG A 66 14.43 -6.13 7.51
C ARG A 66 13.95 -5.05 6.53
N LEU A 67 12.76 -5.23 5.95
CA LEU A 67 12.14 -4.25 5.07
C LEU A 67 11.90 -2.93 5.80
N ARG A 68 11.34 -2.98 7.01
CA ARG A 68 11.09 -1.79 7.84
C ARG A 68 12.38 -1.04 8.16
N LEU A 69 13.42 -1.73 8.63
CA LEU A 69 14.71 -1.12 8.93
C LEU A 69 15.35 -0.49 7.69
N MET A 70 15.25 -1.16 6.54
CA MET A 70 15.73 -0.60 5.27
C MET A 70 14.92 0.63 4.84
N SER A 71 13.60 0.57 4.97
CA SER A 71 12.70 1.70 4.66
C SER A 71 13.01 2.89 5.54
N TYR A 72 13.20 2.67 6.85
CA TYR A 72 13.59 3.71 7.81
C TYR A 72 14.90 4.38 7.41
N ALA A 73 15.96 3.61 7.16
CA ALA A 73 17.27 4.14 6.77
C ALA A 73 17.20 4.92 5.45
N MET A 74 16.42 4.44 4.48
CA MET A 74 16.20 5.17 3.22
C MET A 74 15.44 6.48 3.42
N PHE A 75 14.40 6.49 4.24
CA PHE A 75 13.61 7.70 4.46
C PHE A 75 14.40 8.74 5.26
N GLU A 76 15.19 8.31 6.24
CA GLU A 76 16.09 9.20 6.98
C GLU A 76 17.16 9.84 6.06
N ALA A 77 17.73 9.07 5.14
CA ALA A 77 18.81 9.54 4.28
C ALA A 77 18.33 10.41 3.11
N TYR A 78 17.12 10.18 2.60
CA TYR A 78 16.68 10.74 1.31
C TYR A 78 15.35 11.49 1.36
N ALA A 79 14.66 11.57 2.50
CA ALA A 79 13.49 12.42 2.66
C ALA A 79 13.82 13.68 3.48
N SER A 80 13.07 14.76 3.25
CA SER A 80 13.12 15.92 4.14
C SER A 80 12.65 15.56 5.55
N GLU A 81 13.01 16.37 6.55
CA GLU A 81 12.64 16.15 7.96
C GLU A 81 11.12 16.03 8.17
N ASP A 82 10.31 16.74 7.38
CA ASP A 82 8.85 16.67 7.40
C ASP A 82 8.28 15.50 6.55
N GLY A 83 9.14 14.75 5.87
CA GLY A 83 8.81 13.62 4.99
C GLY A 83 8.10 14.03 3.69
N ARG A 84 8.02 15.33 3.36
CA ARG A 84 7.26 15.82 2.21
C ARG A 84 8.04 15.84 0.91
N HIS A 85 9.36 15.95 0.96
CA HIS A 85 10.24 15.94 -0.21
C HIS A 85 11.12 14.69 -0.18
N VAL A 86 11.40 14.11 -1.34
CA VAL A 86 12.17 12.87 -1.50
C VAL A 86 13.20 13.05 -2.62
N ASP A 87 14.47 12.85 -2.32
CA ASP A 87 15.55 12.86 -3.30
C ASP A 87 15.63 11.55 -4.06
N TYR A 88 14.69 11.37 -5.00
CA TYR A 88 14.64 10.22 -5.90
C TYR A 88 15.95 10.02 -6.69
N ARG A 89 16.65 11.11 -7.01
CA ARG A 89 17.86 11.05 -7.82
C ARG A 89 18.98 10.34 -7.06
N SER A 90 19.15 10.66 -5.79
CA SER A 90 20.18 10.03 -4.94
C SER A 90 19.83 8.59 -4.57
N ILE A 91 18.54 8.23 -4.49
CA ILE A 91 18.10 6.86 -4.20
C ILE A 91 18.50 5.86 -5.31
N HIS A 92 18.32 6.21 -6.58
CA HIS A 92 18.49 5.26 -7.70
C HIS A 92 19.86 4.55 -7.70
N GLY A 93 20.92 5.25 -7.27
CA GLY A 93 22.30 4.74 -7.25
C GLY A 93 22.80 4.27 -5.88
N SER A 94 21.95 4.26 -4.85
CA SER A 94 22.40 4.00 -3.48
C SER A 94 22.55 2.51 -3.16
N GLU A 95 23.43 2.21 -2.20
CA GLU A 95 23.60 0.82 -1.72
C GLU A 95 22.35 0.35 -0.97
N GLU A 96 21.68 1.27 -0.27
CA GLU A 96 20.42 1.06 0.44
C GLU A 96 19.34 0.59 -0.52
N PHE A 97 19.19 1.24 -1.67
CA PHE A 97 18.21 0.83 -2.67
C PHE A 97 18.57 -0.54 -3.27
N ALA A 98 19.85 -0.79 -3.55
CA ALA A 98 20.29 -2.12 -4.00
C ALA A 98 20.03 -3.23 -2.95
N ARG A 99 20.18 -2.91 -1.65
CA ARG A 99 19.83 -3.83 -0.55
C ARG A 99 18.32 -4.05 -0.45
N TYR A 100 17.52 -3.01 -0.64
CA TYR A 100 16.05 -3.12 -0.72
C TYR A 100 15.61 -4.07 -1.84
N LEU A 101 16.18 -3.96 -3.04
CA LEU A 101 15.87 -4.86 -4.17
C LEU A 101 16.11 -6.34 -3.79
N ARG A 102 17.24 -6.64 -3.13
CA ARG A 102 17.53 -7.99 -2.62
C ARG A 102 16.55 -8.47 -1.54
N ILE A 103 15.96 -7.57 -0.75
CA ILE A 103 14.94 -7.93 0.25
C ILE A 103 13.64 -8.30 -0.45
N VAL A 104 13.16 -7.49 -1.41
CA VAL A 104 11.88 -7.75 -2.08
C VAL A 104 11.91 -9.00 -2.95
N GLU A 105 13.06 -9.41 -3.47
CA GLU A 105 13.24 -10.71 -4.15
C GLU A 105 12.87 -11.89 -3.23
N THR A 106 13.09 -11.78 -1.92
CA THR A 106 12.78 -12.87 -0.98
C THR A 106 11.28 -13.01 -0.67
N LEU A 107 10.44 -12.06 -1.10
CA LEU A 107 9.00 -12.06 -0.83
C LEU A 107 8.24 -13.14 -1.61
N GLN A 108 8.82 -13.68 -2.68
CA GLN A 108 8.10 -14.61 -3.56
C GLN A 108 7.59 -15.86 -2.85
N ARG A 109 8.29 -16.33 -1.82
CA ARG A 109 8.03 -17.61 -1.16
C ARG A 109 7.69 -17.47 0.32
N VAL A 110 7.23 -16.30 0.73
CA VAL A 110 6.79 -16.04 2.11
C VAL A 110 5.36 -16.48 2.34
N GLU A 111 5.07 -16.90 3.56
CA GLU A 111 3.71 -17.15 4.02
C GLU A 111 3.14 -15.87 4.63
N VAL A 112 2.03 -15.35 4.07
CA VAL A 112 1.49 -14.01 4.43
C VAL A 112 0.12 -14.06 5.13
N TRP A 113 -0.48 -15.23 5.24
CA TRP A 113 -1.85 -15.42 5.74
C TRP A 113 -1.96 -15.19 7.26
N ASP A 114 -0.94 -15.57 8.03
CA ASP A 114 -1.00 -15.62 9.50
C ASP A 114 -0.58 -14.32 10.21
N LEU A 115 -0.33 -13.25 9.47
CA LEU A 115 0.03 -11.96 10.06
C LEU A 115 -1.15 -11.35 10.85
N SER A 116 -0.85 -10.75 12.01
CA SER A 116 -1.83 -9.95 12.77
C SER A 116 -2.28 -8.71 11.97
N ARG A 117 -3.32 -7.99 12.43
CA ARG A 117 -3.73 -6.71 11.82
C ARG A 117 -2.55 -5.73 11.79
N GLU A 118 -1.85 -5.62 12.91
CA GLU A 118 -0.77 -4.66 13.12
C GLU A 118 0.44 -5.00 12.26
N GLU A 119 0.80 -6.28 12.18
CA GLU A 119 1.84 -6.77 11.28
C GLU A 119 1.49 -6.53 9.80
N LYS A 120 0.23 -6.80 9.41
CA LYS A 120 -0.26 -6.54 8.04
C LYS A 120 -0.17 -5.06 7.70
N LEU A 121 -0.69 -4.18 8.56
CA LEU A 121 -0.66 -2.73 8.35
C LEU A 121 0.78 -2.23 8.18
N ALA A 122 1.65 -2.48 9.17
CA ALA A 122 3.02 -2.03 9.12
C ALA A 122 3.78 -2.57 7.90
N PHE A 123 3.63 -3.86 7.60
CA PHE A 123 4.30 -4.48 6.45
C PHE A 123 3.83 -3.88 5.11
N PHE A 124 2.52 -3.87 4.86
CA PHE A 124 1.99 -3.46 3.57
C PHE A 124 2.08 -1.95 3.33
N ILE A 125 2.02 -1.11 4.38
CA ILE A 125 2.24 0.34 4.25
C ILE A 125 3.70 0.62 3.87
N ASN A 126 4.66 0.05 4.60
CA ASN A 126 6.08 0.23 4.29
C ASN A 126 6.43 -0.32 2.90
N LEU A 127 5.91 -1.52 2.57
CA LEU A 127 6.13 -2.12 1.25
C LEU A 127 5.52 -1.25 0.15
N TYR A 128 4.29 -0.74 0.33
CA TYR A 128 3.65 0.12 -0.66
C TYR A 128 4.47 1.38 -0.91
N ASN A 129 4.90 2.08 0.15
CA ASN A 129 5.66 3.31 0.02
C ASN A 129 7.00 3.08 -0.69
N MET A 130 7.71 2.01 -0.32
CA MET A 130 8.95 1.59 -0.99
C MET A 130 8.73 1.11 -2.43
N MET A 131 7.62 0.44 -2.71
CA MET A 131 7.25 -0.02 -4.04
C MET A 131 6.87 1.15 -4.95
N THR A 132 6.23 2.20 -4.42
CA THR A 132 5.97 3.45 -5.15
C THR A 132 7.28 4.14 -5.52
N ILE A 133 8.23 4.25 -4.58
CA ILE A 133 9.56 4.80 -4.87
C ILE A 133 10.22 3.99 -5.99
N HIS A 134 10.25 2.66 -5.88
CA HIS A 134 10.80 1.81 -6.94
C HIS A 134 10.10 2.04 -8.30
N ALA A 135 8.77 2.15 -8.32
CA ALA A 135 8.02 2.41 -9.53
C ALA A 135 8.39 3.76 -10.17
N ILE A 136 8.51 4.83 -9.36
CA ILE A 136 8.93 6.17 -9.85
C ILE A 136 10.35 6.14 -10.40
N LEU A 137 11.26 5.39 -9.76
CA LEU A 137 12.65 5.29 -10.21
C LEU A 137 12.79 4.53 -11.53
N VAL A 138 11.95 3.51 -11.77
CA VAL A 138 12.06 2.64 -12.94
C VAL A 138 11.17 3.08 -14.10
N TRP A 139 9.99 3.62 -13.84
CA TRP A 139 9.02 4.04 -14.86
C TRP A 139 8.87 5.57 -14.98
N GLY A 140 9.43 6.33 -14.04
CA GLY A 140 9.24 7.77 -13.96
C GLY A 140 7.97 8.18 -13.21
N HIS A 141 7.90 9.46 -12.86
CA HIS A 141 6.70 10.04 -12.23
C HIS A 141 5.58 10.21 -13.27
N PRO A 142 4.36 9.71 -13.02
CA PRO A 142 3.29 9.72 -14.00
C PRO A 142 2.73 11.14 -14.21
N ALA A 143 2.84 11.65 -15.43
CA ALA A 143 2.39 12.99 -15.81
C ALA A 143 0.85 13.10 -15.86
N GLY A 144 0.17 12.00 -16.18
CA GLY A 144 -1.27 11.98 -16.46
C GLY A 144 -2.06 10.89 -15.74
N ALA A 145 -3.39 10.98 -15.83
CA ALA A 145 -4.29 10.01 -15.20
C ALA A 145 -4.14 8.58 -15.78
N LEU A 146 -3.86 8.45 -17.08
CA LEU A 146 -3.65 7.16 -17.73
C LEU A 146 -2.36 6.50 -17.24
N GLU A 147 -1.26 7.24 -17.20
CA GLU A 147 0.03 6.78 -16.67
C GLU A 147 -0.07 6.41 -15.19
N ARG A 148 -0.81 7.18 -14.39
CA ARG A 148 -1.11 6.82 -12.99
C ARG A 148 -1.83 5.50 -12.90
N ARG A 149 -2.90 5.31 -13.69
CA ARG A 149 -3.64 4.05 -13.72
C ARG A 149 -2.72 2.88 -14.08
N LYS A 150 -1.82 3.07 -15.05
CA LYS A 150 -0.82 2.09 -15.44
C LYS A 150 0.14 1.79 -14.29
N LEU A 151 0.77 2.81 -13.70
CA LEU A 151 1.72 2.65 -12.59
C LEU A 151 1.10 1.90 -11.40
N PHE A 152 -0.07 2.32 -10.94
CA PHE A 152 -0.72 1.70 -9.78
C PHE A 152 -1.31 0.30 -10.07
N GLY A 153 -1.66 0.02 -11.33
CA GLY A 153 -2.29 -1.22 -11.74
C GLY A 153 -1.32 -2.32 -12.22
N GLU A 154 -0.23 -1.91 -12.89
CA GLU A 154 0.67 -2.81 -13.62
C GLU A 154 2.03 -2.98 -12.95
N PHE A 155 2.51 -2.01 -12.16
CA PHE A 155 3.74 -2.21 -11.38
C PHE A 155 3.43 -3.21 -10.26
N LYS A 156 4.02 -4.41 -10.34
CA LYS A 156 3.68 -5.53 -9.45
C LYS A 156 4.90 -6.12 -8.76
N TYR A 157 4.66 -6.73 -7.60
CA TYR A 157 5.55 -7.66 -6.95
C TYR A 157 4.88 -9.03 -6.78
N VAL A 158 5.67 -10.09 -6.73
CA VAL A 158 5.23 -11.40 -6.24
C VAL A 158 5.48 -11.48 -4.73
N ILE A 159 4.42 -11.78 -3.99
CA ILE A 159 4.44 -11.96 -2.53
C ILE A 159 3.71 -13.28 -2.24
N GLY A 160 4.41 -14.27 -1.70
CA GLY A 160 3.83 -15.59 -1.41
C GLY A 160 3.10 -16.22 -2.61
N ALA A 161 3.82 -16.39 -3.72
CA ALA A 161 3.34 -16.91 -5.01
C ALA A 161 2.24 -16.11 -5.72
N SER A 162 1.76 -15.00 -5.14
CA SER A 162 0.70 -14.18 -5.72
C SER A 162 1.23 -12.83 -6.17
N THR A 163 0.73 -12.33 -7.31
CA THR A 163 1.08 -10.98 -7.79
C THR A 163 0.26 -9.90 -7.07
N TYR A 164 0.90 -8.82 -6.64
CA TYR A 164 0.27 -7.66 -6.02
C TYR A 164 0.76 -6.40 -6.72
N SER A 165 -0.17 -5.60 -7.25
CA SER A 165 0.11 -4.23 -7.65
C SER A 165 -0.05 -3.27 -6.48
N LEU A 166 0.39 -2.02 -6.63
CA LEU A 166 0.12 -0.96 -5.65
C LEU A 166 -1.38 -0.86 -5.35
N SER A 167 -2.23 -0.90 -6.37
CA SER A 167 -3.69 -0.91 -6.21
C SER A 167 -4.20 -2.15 -5.47
N ALA A 168 -3.60 -3.33 -5.68
CA ALA A 168 -3.95 -4.54 -4.95
C ALA A 168 -3.57 -4.44 -3.46
N ILE A 169 -2.44 -3.83 -3.13
CA ILE A 169 -2.05 -3.58 -1.74
C ILE A 169 -3.00 -2.57 -1.09
N GLN A 170 -3.18 -1.39 -1.69
CA GLN A 170 -4.04 -0.35 -1.13
C GLN A 170 -5.49 -0.81 -1.03
N ASN A 171 -6.12 -1.16 -2.15
CA ASN A 171 -7.56 -1.39 -2.20
C ASN A 171 -7.94 -2.83 -1.85
N GLY A 172 -7.10 -3.79 -2.25
CA GLY A 172 -7.33 -5.21 -1.99
C GLY A 172 -7.02 -5.61 -0.55
N ILE A 173 -5.88 -5.17 -0.02
CA ILE A 173 -5.41 -5.59 1.31
C ILE A 173 -5.80 -4.58 2.39
N LEU A 174 -5.30 -3.35 2.29
CA LEU A 174 -5.41 -2.34 3.35
C LEU A 174 -6.82 -1.73 3.48
N ARG A 175 -7.57 -1.67 2.37
CA ARG A 175 -8.99 -1.28 2.39
C ARG A 175 -9.94 -2.47 2.51
N GLY A 176 -9.49 -3.68 2.87
CA GLY A 176 -10.38 -4.83 3.01
C GLY A 176 -11.15 -5.19 1.73
N ASN A 177 -10.45 -5.18 0.59
CA ASN A 177 -11.01 -5.45 -0.74
C ASN A 177 -12.19 -4.54 -1.13
N GLN A 178 -12.09 -3.25 -0.77
CA GLN A 178 -13.00 -2.22 -1.25
C GLN A 178 -12.77 -1.92 -2.73
N ARG A 179 -13.82 -1.41 -3.38
CA ARG A 179 -13.71 -0.98 -4.78
C ARG A 179 -12.76 0.23 -4.85
N PRO A 180 -11.80 0.24 -5.79
CA PRO A 180 -11.06 1.45 -6.09
C PRO A 180 -12.00 2.59 -6.50
N PRO A 181 -11.63 3.85 -6.25
CA PRO A 181 -12.40 4.98 -6.74
C PRO A 181 -12.62 4.88 -8.25
N TYR A 182 -13.86 5.11 -8.70
CA TYR A 182 -14.26 5.06 -10.11
C TYR A 182 -14.19 3.66 -10.78
N ASN A 183 -13.99 2.59 -10.02
CA ASN A 183 -14.05 1.22 -10.51
C ASN A 183 -15.39 0.55 -10.16
N LEU A 184 -15.90 -0.27 -11.08
CA LEU A 184 -17.18 -0.99 -10.90
C LEU A 184 -17.05 -2.25 -10.05
N MET A 185 -15.87 -2.86 -10.03
CA MET A 185 -15.63 -4.18 -9.41
C MET A 185 -14.56 -4.11 -8.33
N LYS A 186 -14.63 -5.04 -7.37
CA LYS A 186 -13.56 -5.31 -6.40
C LYS A 186 -12.36 -5.93 -7.12
N LEU A 187 -11.17 -5.79 -6.55
CA LEU A 187 -9.96 -6.39 -7.14
C LEU A 187 -9.93 -7.91 -6.96
N PHE A 188 -10.25 -8.39 -5.77
CA PHE A 188 -10.19 -9.81 -5.46
C PHE A 188 -11.59 -10.42 -5.56
N GLY A 189 -11.74 -11.40 -6.46
CA GLY A 189 -12.95 -12.20 -6.60
C GLY A 189 -13.09 -13.24 -5.47
N ALA A 190 -14.23 -13.94 -5.43
CA ALA A 190 -14.54 -14.89 -4.35
C ALA A 190 -13.53 -16.06 -4.23
N LYS A 191 -12.91 -16.47 -5.34
CA LYS A 191 -11.90 -17.54 -5.39
C LYS A 191 -10.46 -17.04 -5.24
N ASP A 192 -10.25 -15.72 -5.17
CA ASP A 192 -8.91 -15.14 -5.13
C ASP A 192 -8.29 -15.34 -3.75
N LYS A 193 -7.22 -16.13 -3.68
CA LYS A 193 -6.52 -16.48 -2.42
C LYS A 193 -5.99 -15.25 -1.69
N ARG A 194 -5.70 -14.15 -2.41
CA ARG A 194 -5.22 -12.88 -1.83
C ARG A 194 -6.26 -12.24 -0.91
N SER A 195 -7.54 -12.56 -1.09
CA SER A 195 -8.61 -12.10 -0.18
C SER A 195 -8.42 -12.56 1.27
N LYS A 196 -7.73 -13.69 1.50
CA LYS A 196 -7.42 -14.19 2.85
C LYS A 196 -6.40 -13.32 3.59
N VAL A 197 -5.63 -12.52 2.85
CA VAL A 197 -4.60 -11.62 3.40
C VAL A 197 -5.19 -10.24 3.69
N ALA A 198 -6.35 -9.92 3.13
CA ALA A 198 -7.00 -8.62 3.30
C ALA A 198 -7.37 -8.35 4.76
N LEU A 199 -7.37 -7.08 5.15
CA LEU A 199 -7.89 -6.67 6.44
C LEU A 199 -9.40 -7.01 6.52
N PRO A 200 -9.89 -7.41 7.70
CA PRO A 200 -11.31 -7.74 7.88
C PRO A 200 -12.22 -6.52 7.72
N TYR A 201 -11.69 -5.32 7.97
CA TYR A 201 -12.35 -4.04 7.76
C TYR A 201 -11.37 -3.04 7.11
N PRO A 202 -11.86 -2.06 6.34
CA PRO A 202 -11.01 -0.99 5.83
C PRO A 202 -10.39 -0.19 6.97
N GLU A 203 -9.11 0.16 6.85
CA GLU A 203 -8.42 1.09 7.75
C GLU A 203 -8.41 2.48 7.08
N PRO A 204 -9.25 3.46 7.50
CA PRO A 204 -9.35 4.75 6.81
C PRO A 204 -8.06 5.58 6.91
N LEU A 205 -7.27 5.39 7.97
CA LEU A 205 -6.06 6.19 8.20
C LEU A 205 -4.92 5.87 7.22
N ILE A 206 -5.03 4.77 6.45
CA ILE A 206 -4.03 4.47 5.42
C ILE A 206 -3.92 5.59 4.37
N HIS A 207 -4.99 6.35 4.16
CA HIS A 207 -5.02 7.44 3.18
C HIS A 207 -4.13 8.62 3.54
N PHE A 208 -3.68 8.67 4.79
CA PHE A 208 -2.76 9.68 5.32
C PHE A 208 -1.33 9.17 5.47
N VAL A 209 -1.03 7.95 4.97
CA VAL A 209 0.31 7.33 5.11
C VAL A 209 0.83 6.68 3.83
N LEU A 210 -0.06 6.37 2.88
CA LEU A 210 0.32 5.82 1.58
C LEU A 210 0.75 6.93 0.64
N VAL A 211 2.05 6.98 0.33
CA VAL A 211 2.66 8.01 -0.52
C VAL A 211 2.60 7.58 -1.98
N CYS A 212 2.13 8.48 -2.84
CA CYS A 212 2.02 8.29 -4.29
C CYS A 212 3.00 9.15 -5.10
N GLY A 213 3.98 9.77 -4.43
CA GLY A 213 5.01 10.61 -5.03
C GLY A 213 4.53 12.02 -5.40
N THR A 214 3.47 12.54 -4.77
CA THR A 214 2.84 13.81 -5.15
C THR A 214 2.92 14.86 -4.05
N ARG A 215 3.02 16.15 -4.42
CA ARG A 215 3.10 17.29 -3.48
C ARG A 215 1.90 17.43 -2.53
N SER A 216 0.69 17.11 -2.98
CA SER A 216 -0.50 17.12 -2.11
C SER A 216 -0.72 15.81 -1.32
N GLY A 217 0.22 14.87 -1.42
CA GLY A 217 0.15 13.58 -0.72
C GLY A 217 0.56 13.66 0.75
N PRO A 218 0.42 12.56 1.49
CA PRO A 218 0.92 12.48 2.87
C PRO A 218 2.44 12.50 2.96
N ALA A 219 2.95 12.77 4.16
CA ALA A 219 4.37 12.67 4.46
C ALA A 219 4.85 11.21 4.45
N LEU A 220 6.02 10.97 3.87
CA LEU A 220 6.68 9.68 3.87
C LEU A 220 7.23 9.36 5.26
N ARG A 221 6.81 8.23 5.82
CA ARG A 221 7.22 7.73 7.14
C ARG A 221 7.33 6.21 7.13
N CYS A 222 8.05 5.68 8.11
CA CYS A 222 8.18 4.24 8.34
C CYS A 222 7.32 3.84 9.54
N TYR A 223 6.66 2.67 9.44
CA TYR A 223 5.67 2.23 10.40
C TYR A 223 6.07 0.92 11.09
N SER A 224 5.74 0.78 12.36
CA SER A 224 6.08 -0.37 13.20
C SER A 224 4.81 -1.09 13.68
N PRO A 225 4.79 -2.42 13.77
CA PRO A 225 3.61 -3.14 14.25
C PRO A 225 3.32 -2.88 15.73
N GLY A 226 4.32 -2.50 16.53
CA GLY A 226 4.13 -2.21 17.96
C GLY A 226 3.37 -0.91 18.23
N ASP A 227 3.55 0.10 17.37
CA ASP A 227 3.00 1.45 17.55
C ASP A 227 2.05 1.87 16.42
N ILE A 228 1.64 0.93 15.55
CA ILE A 228 0.97 1.24 14.27
C ILE A 228 -0.24 2.15 14.43
N ASP A 229 -1.12 1.91 15.41
CA ASP A 229 -2.33 2.72 15.60
C ASP A 229 -1.99 4.17 15.98
N LYS A 230 -0.97 4.35 16.84
CA LYS A 230 -0.48 5.67 17.21
C LYS A 230 0.18 6.37 16.03
N GLU A 231 1.04 5.67 15.29
CA GLU A 231 1.73 6.23 14.13
C GLU A 231 0.74 6.64 13.02
N LEU A 232 -0.32 5.85 12.78
CA LEU A 232 -1.40 6.20 11.85
C LEU A 232 -2.16 7.45 12.31
N MET A 233 -2.50 7.54 13.60
CA MET A 233 -3.16 8.73 14.17
C MET A 233 -2.28 9.98 14.05
N ASP A 234 -0.99 9.87 14.33
CA ASP A 234 -0.06 10.99 14.26
C ASP A 234 0.20 11.43 12.82
N ALA A 235 0.19 10.50 11.86
CA ALA A 235 0.25 10.82 10.44
C ALA A 235 -1.04 11.51 9.95
N ALA A 236 -2.21 11.05 10.40
CA ALA A 236 -3.50 11.69 10.10
C ALA A 236 -3.54 13.14 10.61
N ARG A 237 -3.16 13.35 11.87
CA ARG A 237 -3.05 14.70 12.47
C ARG A 237 -2.08 15.59 11.69
N ASN A 238 -0.91 15.07 11.36
CA ASN A 238 0.08 15.81 10.58
C ASN A 238 -0.46 16.20 9.20
N PHE A 239 -1.06 15.26 8.47
CA PHE A 239 -1.64 15.51 7.16
C PHE A 239 -2.71 16.61 7.20
N LEU A 240 -3.64 16.52 8.17
CA LEU A 240 -4.73 17.47 8.30
C LEU A 240 -4.25 18.86 8.70
N ARG A 241 -3.39 18.96 9.73
CA ARG A 241 -2.79 20.23 10.17
C ARG A 241 -2.01 20.91 9.07
N SER A 242 -1.33 20.13 8.23
CA SER A 242 -0.48 20.66 7.17
C SER A 242 -1.22 20.83 5.84
N GLY A 243 -2.49 21.26 5.91
CA GLY A 243 -3.31 21.70 4.77
C GLY A 243 -4.34 20.67 4.28
N GLY A 244 -4.41 19.47 4.88
CA GLY A 244 -5.36 18.44 4.51
C GLY A 244 -6.82 18.88 4.70
N VAL A 245 -7.09 19.71 5.72
CA VAL A 245 -8.35 20.45 5.91
C VAL A 245 -8.04 21.85 6.43
N LEU A 246 -8.71 22.87 5.85
CA LEU A 246 -8.69 24.24 6.34
C LEU A 246 -10.13 24.69 6.61
N ILE A 247 -10.36 25.33 7.76
CA ILE A 247 -11.69 25.78 8.19
C ILE A 247 -11.72 27.30 8.16
N ASP A 248 -12.59 27.85 7.31
CA ASP A 248 -12.95 29.27 7.33
C ASP A 248 -14.28 29.41 8.08
N SER A 249 -14.19 29.77 9.36
CA SER A 249 -15.37 29.96 10.22
C SER A 249 -16.21 31.17 9.83
N THR A 250 -15.62 32.18 9.18
CA THR A 250 -16.32 33.40 8.78
C THR A 250 -17.18 33.14 7.55
N ALA A 251 -16.59 32.49 6.54
CA ALA A 251 -17.31 32.08 5.33
C ALA A 251 -18.14 30.80 5.53
N LYS A 252 -17.96 30.10 6.66
CA LYS A 252 -18.54 28.78 6.96
C LYS A 252 -18.18 27.74 5.89
N VAL A 253 -16.90 27.70 5.51
CA VAL A 253 -16.38 26.79 4.47
C VAL A 253 -15.28 25.89 5.04
N ALA A 254 -15.40 24.58 4.80
CA ALA A 254 -14.32 23.62 4.99
C ALA A 254 -13.66 23.29 3.65
N TYR A 255 -12.38 23.65 3.49
CA TYR A 255 -11.58 23.28 2.34
C TYR A 255 -10.89 21.95 2.60
N ALA A 256 -11.34 20.88 1.94
CA ALA A 256 -10.89 19.51 2.21
C ALA A 256 -10.02 18.94 1.08
N SER A 257 -9.02 18.12 1.41
CA SER A 257 -8.23 17.39 0.42
C SER A 257 -9.09 16.48 -0.46
N LYS A 258 -8.74 16.34 -1.75
CA LYS A 258 -9.40 15.39 -2.67
C LYS A 258 -9.29 13.94 -2.22
N ILE A 259 -8.35 13.58 -1.35
CA ILE A 259 -8.26 12.24 -0.77
C ILE A 259 -9.58 11.88 -0.07
N LEU A 260 -10.14 12.81 0.72
CA LEU A 260 -11.44 12.66 1.40
C LEU A 260 -12.61 12.53 0.41
N LYS A 261 -12.47 13.07 -0.81
CA LYS A 261 -13.47 12.94 -1.89
C LYS A 261 -13.38 11.58 -2.58
N TRP A 262 -12.18 11.17 -2.98
CA TRP A 262 -11.96 9.94 -3.74
C TRP A 262 -12.28 8.69 -2.93
N PHE A 263 -11.96 8.73 -1.63
CA PHE A 263 -12.14 7.63 -0.71
C PHE A 263 -13.22 7.91 0.34
N SER A 264 -14.20 8.75 0.00
CA SER A 264 -15.29 9.17 0.90
C SER A 264 -15.96 8.00 1.64
N VAL A 265 -16.18 6.89 0.92
CA VAL A 265 -16.81 5.66 1.44
C VAL A 265 -16.07 5.03 2.62
N ASP A 266 -14.79 5.34 2.82
CA ASP A 266 -13.98 4.84 3.94
C ASP A 266 -14.12 5.74 5.19
N PHE A 267 -14.61 6.97 5.04
CA PHE A 267 -14.72 7.95 6.13
C PHE A 267 -16.17 8.18 6.60
N GLY A 268 -17.15 8.13 5.69
CA GLY A 268 -18.56 8.40 6.00
C GLY A 268 -19.49 8.33 4.79
N LYS A 269 -20.80 8.29 5.04
CA LYS A 269 -21.82 8.17 3.98
C LYS A 269 -22.13 9.48 3.26
N ASN A 270 -21.81 10.60 3.89
CA ASN A 270 -22.06 11.96 3.39
C ASN A 270 -20.96 12.91 3.93
N GLU A 271 -20.92 14.13 3.40
CA GLU A 271 -19.90 15.12 3.76
C GLU A 271 -19.85 15.44 5.26
N ALA A 272 -20.99 15.46 5.94
CA ALA A 272 -21.04 15.71 7.38
C ALA A 272 -20.41 14.57 8.19
N GLU A 273 -20.69 13.31 7.84
CA GLU A 273 -20.04 12.14 8.47
C GLU A 273 -18.53 12.11 8.19
N ILE A 274 -18.10 12.46 6.97
CA ILE A 274 -16.68 12.54 6.62
C ILE A 274 -15.97 13.59 7.48
N LEU A 275 -16.55 14.79 7.62
CA LEU A 275 -15.95 15.85 8.41
C LEU A 275 -16.01 15.59 9.91
N LYS A 276 -17.06 14.92 10.40
CA LYS A 276 -17.11 14.40 11.77
C LYS A 276 -16.05 13.33 12.03
N HIS A 277 -15.73 12.50 11.03
CA HIS A 277 -14.61 11.56 11.16
C HIS A 277 -13.28 12.31 11.24
N VAL A 278 -13.07 13.30 10.36
CA VAL A 278 -11.87 14.14 10.33
C VAL A 278 -11.65 14.91 11.63
N SER A 279 -12.72 15.41 12.27
CA SER A 279 -12.62 16.20 13.50
C SER A 279 -11.92 15.45 14.65
N ASN A 280 -11.90 14.12 14.65
CA ASN A 280 -11.19 13.31 15.65
C ASN A 280 -9.66 13.45 15.57
N TYR A 281 -9.15 13.99 14.46
CA TYR A 281 -7.72 14.10 14.18
C TYR A 281 -7.27 15.56 13.95
N LEU A 282 -8.17 16.53 14.16
CA LEU A 282 -7.82 17.95 14.18
C LEU A 282 -7.30 18.36 15.55
N ASP A 283 -6.63 19.52 15.60
CA ASP A 283 -6.32 20.17 16.87
C ASP A 283 -7.63 20.55 17.59
N PRO A 284 -7.70 20.52 18.94
CA PRO A 284 -8.97 20.64 19.66
C PRO A 284 -9.80 21.89 19.32
N ALA A 285 -9.13 23.02 19.08
CA ALA A 285 -9.81 24.27 18.70
C ALA A 285 -10.50 24.16 17.34
N ASP A 286 -9.80 23.64 16.33
CA ASP A 286 -10.33 23.45 14.98
C ASP A 286 -11.43 22.38 14.96
N SER A 287 -11.26 21.32 15.75
CA SER A 287 -12.27 20.27 15.92
C SER A 287 -13.58 20.84 16.47
N GLN A 288 -13.51 21.67 17.51
CA GLN A 288 -14.69 22.30 18.10
C GLN A 288 -15.40 23.21 17.08
N VAL A 289 -14.66 24.08 16.40
CA VAL A 289 -15.22 24.98 15.37
C VAL A 289 -15.90 24.17 14.26
N LEU A 290 -15.26 23.09 13.79
CA LEU A 290 -15.83 22.23 12.75
C LEU A 290 -17.14 21.57 13.21
N LEU A 291 -17.16 21.04 14.43
CA LEU A 291 -18.34 20.37 14.98
C LEU A 291 -19.50 21.34 15.19
N ASP A 292 -19.24 22.57 15.62
CA ASP A 292 -20.27 23.60 15.79
C ASP A 292 -20.90 24.00 14.43
N LEU A 293 -20.06 24.18 13.40
CA LEU A 293 -20.52 24.47 12.04
C LEU A 293 -21.29 23.30 11.40
N LEU A 294 -20.91 22.06 11.73
CA LEU A 294 -21.66 20.87 11.31
C LEU A 294 -23.03 20.79 12.00
N ALA A 295 -23.10 21.12 13.29
CA ALA A 295 -24.35 21.11 14.05
C ALA A 295 -25.35 22.16 13.56
N SER A 296 -24.89 23.33 13.11
CA SER A 296 -25.75 24.37 12.53
C SER A 296 -26.21 24.06 11.10
N SER A 297 -25.64 23.04 10.44
CA SER A 297 -25.88 22.70 9.02
C SER A 297 -25.56 23.86 8.05
N GLU A 298 -24.67 24.77 8.45
CA GLU A 298 -24.28 25.93 7.66
C GLU A 298 -22.96 25.72 6.90
N LEU A 299 -22.28 24.61 7.16
CA LEU A 299 -20.97 24.33 6.60
C LEU A 299 -21.04 23.90 5.13
N LYS A 300 -20.35 24.65 4.27
CA LYS A 300 -20.09 24.25 2.88
C LYS A 300 -18.75 23.54 2.77
N VAL A 301 -18.71 22.44 2.02
CA VAL A 301 -17.45 21.72 1.73
C VAL A 301 -16.95 22.06 0.33
N ILE A 302 -15.68 22.44 0.23
CA ILE A 302 -14.99 22.67 -1.04
C ILE A 302 -13.77 21.78 -1.10
N TYR A 303 -13.69 20.91 -2.10
CA TYR A 303 -12.51 20.06 -2.29
C TYR A 303 -11.40 20.82 -3.01
N GLN A 304 -10.24 20.94 -2.37
CA GLN A 304 -9.07 21.65 -2.86
C GLN A 304 -8.54 21.03 -4.17
N PRO A 305 -7.87 21.78 -5.05
CA PRO A 305 -7.04 21.19 -6.10
C PRO A 305 -6.02 20.21 -5.52
N TYR A 306 -5.63 19.18 -6.28
CA TYR A 306 -4.62 18.21 -5.85
C TYR A 306 -3.41 18.37 -6.77
N ASP A 307 -2.29 18.79 -6.21
CA ASP A 307 -1.02 18.94 -6.91
C ASP A 307 -0.38 17.57 -7.11
N TRP A 308 -0.46 17.11 -8.36
CA TRP A 308 0.12 15.85 -8.81
C TRP A 308 1.61 15.96 -9.13
N GLY A 309 2.24 17.13 -8.98
CA GLY A 309 3.68 17.30 -9.18
C GLY A 309 4.49 16.39 -8.28
N LEU A 310 5.64 15.93 -8.79
CA LEU A 310 6.56 15.08 -8.02
C LEU A 310 7.02 15.81 -6.75
N ASN A 311 7.04 15.08 -5.65
CA ASN A 311 7.50 15.60 -4.36
C ASN A 311 9.02 15.44 -4.19
N CYS A 312 9.78 16.02 -5.12
CA CYS A 312 11.24 16.05 -5.10
C CYS A 312 11.77 17.39 -4.59
#